data_AF-A0A925ZZP9-F1
#
_entry.id   AF-A0A925ZZP9-F1
#
_cell.length_a   1.000
_cell.length_b   1.000
_cell.length_c   1.000
_cell.angle_alpha   90.00
_cell.angle_beta   90.00
_cell.angle_gamma   90.00
#
_symmetry.space_group_name_H-M   'P 1'
#
loop_
_entity.id
_entity.type
_entity.pdbx_description
1 polymer ?
#
loop_
_entity_poly.entity_id
_entity_poly.type
_entity_poly.pdbx_seq_one_letter_code
_entity_poly.pdbx_strand_id
1 'polypeptide(L)'
;MTSTTESRAATADELREARAALAAEQRRVAALSLFARRMSHDMSNFVTVVRTYSELLLADLPPAGTTHADVQEIHRAADAMIEYLHRIVKFARTSGSRSGPVSLDGSTADVVHAGPFRDRVRLQLGSGAMV
;
A
#
# COMPACT_ATOMS: atom_id res chain seq x y z
N MET A 1 -17.19 30.28 45.45
CA MET A 1 -16.06 29.41 45.02
C MET A 1 -16.51 28.27 44.08
N THR A 2 -17.66 28.38 43.40
CA THR A 2 -18.21 27.33 42.50
C THR A 2 -17.88 27.53 41.02
N SER A 3 -17.38 28.70 40.62
CA SER A 3 -17.13 29.06 39.21
C SER A 3 -15.87 28.41 38.59
N THR A 4 -14.86 28.04 39.40
CA THR A 4 -13.61 27.45 38.91
C THR A 4 -13.77 25.97 38.49
N THR A 5 -14.72 25.25 39.08
CA THR A 5 -14.98 23.84 38.79
C THR A 5 -15.81 23.63 37.52
N GLU A 6 -16.78 24.52 37.23
CA GLU A 6 -17.57 24.47 35.99
C GLU A 6 -16.71 24.78 34.75
N SER A 7 -15.85 25.81 34.82
CA SER A 7 -14.99 26.19 33.69
C SER A 7 -13.94 25.11 33.35
N ARG A 8 -13.42 24.39 34.36
CA ARG A 8 -12.43 23.31 34.19
C ARG A 8 -13.07 22.01 33.70
N ALA A 9 -14.32 21.75 34.06
CA ALA A 9 -15.09 20.59 33.57
C ALA A 9 -15.49 20.76 32.10
N ALA A 10 -15.97 21.96 31.72
CA ALA A 10 -16.32 22.28 30.33
C ALA A 10 -15.11 22.13 29.38
N THR A 11 -13.92 22.60 29.77
CA THR A 11 -12.69 22.44 28.98
C THR A 11 -12.21 20.99 28.89
N ALA A 12 -12.42 20.18 29.93
CA ALA A 12 -12.07 18.76 29.90
C ALA A 12 -12.99 17.96 28.96
N ASP A 13 -14.26 18.33 28.89
CA ASP A 13 -15.25 17.73 28.00
C ASP A 13 -14.99 18.11 26.53
N GLU A 14 -14.77 19.39 26.24
CA GLU A 14 -14.38 19.88 24.90
C GLU A 14 -13.12 19.18 24.37
N LEU A 15 -12.10 19.02 25.22
CA LEU A 15 -10.87 18.30 24.85
C LEU A 15 -11.13 16.82 24.57
N ARG A 16 -12.06 16.19 25.29
CA ARG A 16 -12.41 14.78 25.08
C ARG A 16 -13.16 14.61 23.76
N GLU A 17 -14.08 15.52 23.45
CA GLU A 17 -14.80 15.53 22.17
C GLU A 17 -13.85 15.76 20.99
N ALA A 18 -12.96 16.75 21.09
CA ALA A 18 -11.95 17.00 20.05
C ALA A 18 -11.04 15.78 19.82
N ARG A 19 -10.63 15.09 20.89
CA ARG A 19 -9.86 13.83 20.79
C ARG A 19 -10.66 12.70 20.16
N ALA A 20 -11.94 12.57 20.50
CA ALA A 20 -12.82 11.56 19.92
C ALA A 20 -13.03 11.80 18.42
N ALA A 21 -13.25 13.05 18.01
CA ALA A 21 -13.37 13.45 16.61
C ALA A 21 -12.08 13.17 15.83
N LEU A 22 -10.91 13.53 16.38
CA LEU A 22 -9.62 13.21 15.76
C LEU A 22 -9.41 11.70 15.62
N ALA A 23 -9.75 10.92 16.66
CA ALA A 23 -9.63 9.46 16.62
C ALA A 23 -10.59 8.82 15.59
N ALA A 24 -11.78 9.38 15.42
CA ALA A 24 -12.73 8.95 14.40
C ALA A 24 -12.19 9.22 12.99
N GLU A 25 -11.66 10.42 12.72
CA GLU A 25 -11.07 10.75 11.42
C GLU A 25 -9.83 9.89 11.13
N GLN A 26 -8.98 9.65 12.12
CA GLN A 26 -7.83 8.75 11.98
C GLN A 26 -8.24 7.33 11.60
N ARG A 27 -9.31 6.79 12.20
CA ARG A 27 -9.85 5.48 11.81
C ARG A 27 -10.39 5.48 10.38
N ARG A 28 -11.06 6.56 9.97
CA ARG A 28 -11.59 6.72 8.61
C ARG A 28 -10.47 6.71 7.58
N VAL A 29 -9.42 7.50 7.81
CA VAL A 29 -8.23 7.55 6.94
C VAL A 29 -7.53 6.19 6.90
N ALA A 30 -7.36 5.52 8.05
CA ALA A 30 -6.74 4.20 8.11
C ALA A 30 -7.55 3.14 7.33
N ALA A 31 -8.88 3.15 7.42
CA ALA A 31 -9.74 2.26 6.66
C ALA A 31 -9.63 2.50 5.14
N LEU A 32 -9.58 3.77 4.71
CA LEU A 32 -9.39 4.13 3.31
C LEU A 32 -8.02 3.68 2.78
N SER A 33 -6.96 3.86 3.57
CA SER A 33 -5.61 3.37 3.21
C SER A 33 -5.57 1.85 3.06
N LEU A 34 -6.22 1.11 3.98
CA LEU A 34 -6.30 -0.35 3.89
C LEU A 34 -7.07 -0.80 2.65
N PHE A 35 -8.20 -0.15 2.37
CA PHE A 35 -9.01 -0.41 1.18
C PHE A 35 -8.21 -0.17 -0.10
N ALA A 36 -7.55 0.98 -0.21
CA ALA A 36 -6.70 1.31 -1.36
C ALA A 36 -5.59 0.27 -1.55
N ARG A 37 -4.93 -0.16 -0.47
CA ARG A 37 -3.88 -1.20 -0.54
C ARG A 37 -4.44 -2.52 -1.07
N ARG A 38 -5.59 -2.96 -0.57
CA ARG A 38 -6.24 -4.20 -1.02
C ARG A 38 -6.66 -4.12 -2.48
N MET A 39 -7.33 -3.03 -2.86
CA MET A 39 -7.72 -2.81 -4.25
C MET A 39 -6.52 -2.76 -5.19
N SER A 40 -5.43 -2.09 -4.79
CA SER A 40 -4.23 -2.01 -5.62
C SER A 40 -3.56 -3.36 -5.80
N HIS A 41 -3.54 -4.20 -4.75
CA HIS A 41 -3.06 -5.57 -4.86
C HIS A 41 -3.90 -6.37 -5.86
N ASP A 42 -5.23 -6.36 -5.72
CA ASP A 42 -6.12 -7.15 -6.57
C ASP A 42 -6.08 -6.67 -8.03
N MET A 43 -6.01 -5.36 -8.26
CA MET A 43 -5.86 -4.80 -9.60
C MET A 43 -4.49 -5.12 -10.20
N SER A 44 -3.42 -5.12 -9.38
CA SER A 44 -2.09 -5.52 -9.86
C SER A 44 -2.12 -6.95 -10.38
N ASN A 45 -2.81 -7.86 -9.69
CA ASN A 45 -2.97 -9.24 -10.15
C ASN A 45 -3.61 -9.33 -11.54
N PHE A 46 -4.68 -8.55 -11.80
CA PHE A 46 -5.32 -8.55 -13.12
C PHE A 46 -4.46 -7.91 -14.20
N VAL A 47 -3.87 -6.75 -13.93
CA VAL A 47 -3.06 -6.02 -14.90
C VAL A 47 -1.78 -6.78 -15.24
N THR A 48 -1.17 -7.47 -14.27
CA THR A 48 -0.03 -8.36 -14.53
C THR A 48 -0.39 -9.44 -15.54
N VAL A 49 -1.56 -10.08 -15.41
CA VAL A 49 -2.03 -11.08 -16.37
C VAL A 49 -2.22 -10.48 -17.77
N VAL A 50 -2.89 -9.33 -17.88
CA VAL A 50 -3.09 -8.63 -19.17
C VAL A 50 -1.76 -8.25 -19.80
N ARG A 51 -0.83 -7.73 -19.00
CA ARG A 51 0.53 -7.39 -19.45
C ARG A 51 1.26 -8.62 -19.98
N THR A 52 1.31 -9.71 -19.21
CA THR A 52 2.01 -10.93 -19.60
C THR A 52 1.43 -11.54 -20.87
N TYR A 53 0.11 -11.65 -21.01
CA TYR A 53 -0.47 -12.21 -22.23
C TYR A 53 -0.28 -11.30 -23.45
N SER A 54 -0.36 -9.98 -23.27
CA SER A 54 -0.05 -9.05 -24.37
C SER A 54 1.43 -9.11 -24.77
N GLU A 55 2.35 -9.29 -23.82
CA GLU A 55 3.78 -9.50 -24.09
C GLU A 55 4.04 -10.79 -24.88
N LEU A 56 3.40 -11.90 -24.49
CA LEU A 56 3.47 -13.18 -25.21
C LEU A 56 2.88 -13.07 -26.63
N LEU A 57 1.73 -12.42 -26.78
CA LEU A 57 1.11 -12.21 -28.10
C LEU A 57 1.99 -11.35 -29.02
N LEU A 58 2.65 -10.31 -28.49
CA LEU A 58 3.57 -9.48 -29.27
C LEU A 58 4.81 -10.26 -29.75
N ALA A 59 5.25 -11.27 -28.98
CA ALA A 59 6.35 -12.14 -29.37
C ALA A 59 5.97 -13.09 -30.53
N ASP A 60 4.71 -13.51 -30.59
CA ASP A 60 4.20 -14.45 -31.61
C ASP A 60 3.67 -13.76 -32.87
N LEU A 61 3.19 -12.51 -32.76
CA LEU A 61 2.59 -11.78 -33.87
C LEU A 61 3.64 -11.18 -34.83
N PRO A 62 3.39 -11.18 -36.16
CA PRO A 62 4.24 -10.46 -37.10
C PRO A 62 4.35 -8.97 -36.70
N PRO A 63 5.56 -8.37 -36.75
CA PRO A 63 5.80 -6.99 -36.30
C PRO A 63 5.14 -5.92 -37.18
N ALA A 64 4.47 -6.32 -38.26
CA ALA A 64 3.73 -5.45 -39.16
C ALA A 64 2.29 -5.96 -39.28
N GLY A 65 1.33 -5.14 -38.85
CA GLY A 65 -0.09 -5.45 -38.94
C GLY A 65 -0.92 -4.68 -37.91
N THR A 66 -2.20 -4.48 -38.21
CA THR A 66 -3.14 -3.78 -37.32
C THR A 66 -3.28 -4.49 -35.96
N THR A 67 -3.35 -5.81 -35.96
CA THR A 67 -3.44 -6.60 -34.71
C THR A 67 -2.18 -6.46 -33.84
N HIS A 68 -0.98 -6.42 -34.43
CA HIS A 68 0.24 -6.18 -33.65
C HIS A 68 0.19 -4.80 -32.99
N ALA A 69 -0.25 -3.76 -33.72
CA ALA A 69 -0.40 -2.41 -33.18
C ALA A 69 -1.45 -2.34 -32.04
N ASP A 70 -2.60 -3.02 -32.20
CA ASP A 70 -3.64 -3.07 -31.18
C ASP A 70 -3.15 -3.75 -29.89
N VAL A 71 -2.47 -4.89 -30.01
CA VAL A 71 -1.89 -5.59 -28.84
C VAL A 71 -0.78 -4.75 -28.21
N GLN A 72 -0.03 -4.00 -29.00
CA GLN A 72 1.00 -3.10 -28.48
C GLN A 72 0.39 -1.98 -27.62
N GLU A 73 -0.78 -1.44 -28.00
CA GLU A 73 -1.48 -0.48 -27.15
C GLU A 73 -2.03 -1.11 -25.88
N ILE A 74 -2.54 -2.35 -25.94
CA ILE A 74 -2.99 -3.08 -24.75
C ILE A 74 -1.81 -3.25 -23.77
N HIS A 75 -0.63 -3.65 -24.26
CA HIS A 75 0.57 -3.79 -23.44
C HIS A 75 0.98 -2.45 -22.81
N ARG A 76 1.04 -1.37 -23.60
CA ARG A 76 1.36 -0.02 -23.09
C ARG A 76 0.36 0.44 -22.02
N ALA A 77 -0.93 0.20 -22.23
CA ALA A 77 -1.96 0.55 -21.26
C ALA A 77 -1.80 -0.26 -19.95
N ALA A 78 -1.45 -1.54 -20.04
CA ALA A 78 -1.16 -2.38 -18.88
C ALA A 78 0.06 -1.88 -18.09
N ASP A 79 1.15 -1.52 -18.77
CA ASP A 79 2.32 -0.90 -18.12
C ASP A 79 1.95 0.39 -17.38
N ALA A 80 1.21 1.29 -18.05
CA ALA A 80 0.76 2.54 -17.44
C ALA A 80 -0.12 2.29 -16.21
N MET A 81 -1.01 1.29 -16.25
CA MET A 81 -1.85 0.92 -15.11
C MET A 81 -1.01 0.46 -13.91
N ILE A 82 0.04 -0.34 -14.12
CA ILE A 82 0.95 -0.74 -13.02
C ILE A 82 1.59 0.48 -12.35
N GLU A 83 2.06 1.46 -13.14
CA GLU A 83 2.62 2.69 -12.59
C GLU A 83 1.60 3.50 -11.77
N TYR A 84 0.34 3.58 -12.24
CA TYR A 84 -0.73 4.23 -11.48
C TYR A 84 -1.02 3.52 -10.16
N LEU A 85 -1.08 2.19 -10.15
CA LEU A 85 -1.30 1.41 -8.93
C LEU A 85 -0.19 1.61 -7.91
N HIS A 86 1.07 1.65 -8.35
CA HIS A 86 2.20 1.97 -7.48
C HIS A 86 2.07 3.35 -6.81
N ARG A 87 1.57 4.37 -7.53
CA ARG A 87 1.31 5.69 -6.96
C ARG A 87 0.23 5.64 -5.86
N ILE A 88 -0.85 4.89 -6.09
CA ILE A 88 -1.93 4.71 -5.10
C ILE A 88 -1.40 4.00 -3.84
N VAL A 89 -0.63 2.93 -4.00
CA VAL A 89 -0.03 2.22 -2.87
C VAL A 89 0.93 3.11 -2.08
N LYS A 90 1.79 3.86 -2.79
CA LYS A 90 2.73 4.80 -2.15
C LYS A 90 1.98 5.85 -1.33
N PHE A 91 0.91 6.42 -1.87
CA PHE A 91 0.04 7.35 -1.15
C PHE A 91 -0.59 6.69 0.09
N ALA A 92 -1.19 5.51 -0.06
CA ALA A 92 -1.86 4.80 1.03
C ALA A 92 -0.91 4.46 2.20
N ARG A 93 0.38 4.23 1.92
CA ARG A 93 1.43 3.98 2.94
C ARG A 93 1.81 5.24 3.72
N THR A 94 1.93 6.39 3.06
CA THR A 94 2.34 7.65 3.70
C THR A 94 1.25 8.20 4.62
N SER A 95 -0.03 7.99 4.30
CA SER A 95 -1.17 8.52 5.05
C SER A 95 -1.43 7.83 6.40
N GLY A 96 -0.72 6.75 6.75
CA GLY A 96 -0.96 5.97 7.96
C GLY A 96 0.29 5.54 8.75
N SER A 97 1.50 5.86 8.28
CA SER A 97 2.73 5.43 8.96
C SER A 97 3.04 6.29 10.18
N ARG A 98 2.59 5.87 11.36
CA ARG A 98 3.28 6.24 12.61
C ARG A 98 4.47 5.29 12.78
N SER A 99 5.66 5.85 12.94
CA SER A 99 6.83 5.08 13.37
C SER A 99 6.50 4.43 14.72
N GLY A 100 6.57 3.10 14.77
CA GLY A 100 6.29 2.30 15.95
C GLY A 100 7.08 0.99 15.88
N PRO A 101 7.30 0.31 17.01
CA PRO A 101 8.01 -0.97 17.02
C PRO A 101 7.30 -1.98 16.13
N VAL A 102 8.01 -2.54 15.14
CA VAL A 102 7.52 -3.64 14.30
C VAL A 102 8.16 -4.93 14.81
N SER A 103 7.35 -5.89 15.27
CA SER A 103 7.85 -7.24 15.55
C SER A 103 8.14 -7.94 14.23
N LEU A 104 9.35 -8.46 14.10
CA LEU A 104 9.82 -9.19 12.92
C LEU A 104 9.62 -10.71 13.05
N ASP A 105 9.19 -11.18 14.20
CA ASP A 105 9.21 -12.60 14.58
C ASP A 105 8.36 -13.47 13.64
N GLY A 106 7.19 -12.99 13.24
CA GLY A 106 6.32 -13.72 12.30
C GLY A 106 6.90 -13.79 10.88
N SER A 107 7.48 -12.69 10.40
CA SER A 107 8.05 -12.62 9.04
C SER A 107 9.37 -13.38 8.93
N THR A 108 10.14 -13.49 10.01
CA THR A 108 11.38 -14.29 10.03
C THR A 108 11.06 -15.78 10.18
N ALA A 109 10.03 -16.17 10.94
CA ALA A 109 9.63 -17.57 11.11
C ALA A 109 9.25 -18.23 9.78
N ASP A 110 8.46 -17.57 8.94
CA ASP A 110 8.08 -18.11 7.62
C ASP A 110 9.31 -18.34 6.72
N VAL A 111 10.25 -17.39 6.73
CA VAL A 111 11.49 -17.49 5.94
C VAL A 111 12.38 -18.63 6.44
N VAL A 112 12.49 -18.81 7.77
CA VAL A 112 13.24 -19.90 8.41
C VAL A 112 12.63 -21.28 8.15
N HIS A 113 11.30 -21.37 8.07
CA HIS A 113 10.62 -22.62 7.77
C HIS A 113 10.56 -22.96 6.28
N ALA A 114 10.70 -21.99 5.39
CA ALA A 114 10.59 -22.17 3.94
C ALA A 114 11.82 -22.81 3.27
N GLY A 115 12.97 -22.93 3.95
CA GLY A 115 14.13 -23.57 3.33
C GLY A 115 15.26 -23.96 4.29
N PRO A 116 16.09 -24.96 3.92
CA PRO A 116 17.26 -25.29 4.69
C PRO A 116 18.33 -24.24 4.42
N PHE A 117 18.42 -23.23 5.30
CA PHE A 117 19.56 -22.32 5.29
C PHE A 117 20.81 -23.07 5.72
N ARG A 118 21.67 -23.38 4.74
CA ARG A 118 22.95 -24.05 4.97
C ARG A 118 24.05 -23.10 5.47
N ASP A 119 23.84 -21.79 5.33
CA ASP A 119 24.79 -20.73 5.64
C ASP A 119 24.08 -19.47 6.20
N ARG A 120 24.88 -18.46 6.59
CA ARG A 120 24.38 -17.18 7.13
C ARG A 120 23.44 -16.47 6.15
N VAL A 121 22.26 -16.10 6.64
CA VAL A 121 21.28 -15.28 5.91
C VAL A 121 21.59 -13.79 6.13
N ARG A 122 21.73 -13.02 5.05
CA ARG A 122 21.90 -11.58 5.11
C ARG A 122 20.54 -10.90 5.13
N LEU A 123 20.21 -10.21 6.21
CA LEU A 123 19.04 -9.34 6.30
C LEU A 123 19.45 -7.91 5.92
N GLN A 124 18.75 -7.31 4.96
CA GLN A 124 18.92 -5.92 4.57
C GLN A 124 17.66 -5.15 4.94
N LEU A 125 17.79 -4.20 5.86
CA LEU A 125 16.72 -3.29 6.24
C LEU A 125 16.94 -1.95 5.54
N GLY A 126 16.03 -1.58 4.64
CA GLY A 126 16.04 -0.29 3.97
C GLY A 126 14.87 0.57 4.46
N SER A 127 15.15 1.79 4.92
CA SER A 127 14.11 2.79 5.12
C SER A 127 13.89 3.52 3.79
N GLY A 128 12.68 3.44 3.24
CA GLY A 128 12.29 4.20 2.03
C GLY A 128 12.01 5.68 2.30
N ALA A 129 12.30 6.18 3.51
CA ALA A 129 12.26 7.60 3.80
C ALA A 129 13.46 8.27 3.13
N MET A 130 13.25 8.87 1.96
CA MET A 130 14.16 9.92 1.50
C MET A 130 13.99 11.10 2.46
N VAL A 131 15.07 11.48 3.14
CA VAL A 131 15.19 12.76 3.84
C VAL A 131 15.25 13.87 2.80
#